data_AF-A0A7K9Z5M5-F1
#
_entry.id   AF-A0A7K9Z5M5-F1
#
_cell.length_a   1.000
_cell.length_b   1.000
_cell.length_c   1.000
_cell.angle_alpha   90.00
_cell.angle_beta   90.00
_cell.angle_gamma   90.00
#
_symmetry.space_group_name_H-M   'P 1'
#
loop_
_entity.id
_entity.type
_entity.pdbx_description
1 polymer ?
#
loop_
_entity_poly.entity_id
_entity_poly.type
_entity_poly.pdbx_seq_one_letter_code
_entity_poly.pdbx_strand_id
1 'polypeptide(L)'
;AYDSVKYTLVVDEHTQLELVSLRRCTSVLSDDSDILRACDDEVAFGDGLVAPDARSSSEDSSPEADLQFSKKFLNVFVNSTSRSSSTESFGLFSCVVNGEEREQTHRAVFRFIPRHEDELELDVDDPILVELEEDDYWYRGYNMRTGERGIFPAFYAHEVVGQARDAIG
;
A
#
# COMPACT_ATOMS: atom_id res chain seq x y z
N ALA A 1 5.85 9.56 -25.49
CA ALA A 1 5.57 10.85 -26.17
C ALA A 1 4.13 11.23 -25.87
N TYR A 2 3.90 12.29 -25.10
CA TYR A 2 2.54 12.69 -24.71
C TYR A 2 1.79 13.26 -25.91
N ASP A 3 0.59 12.74 -26.17
CA ASP A 3 -0.31 13.27 -27.19
C ASP A 3 -0.96 14.55 -26.66
N SER A 4 -0.67 15.69 -27.30
CA SER A 4 -1.20 16.98 -26.87
C SER A 4 -2.65 17.13 -27.33
N VAL A 5 -3.61 16.95 -26.43
CA VAL A 5 -5.03 17.18 -26.72
C VAL A 5 -5.33 18.68 -26.66
N LYS A 6 -6.02 19.20 -27.69
CA LYS A 6 -6.47 20.59 -27.76
C LYS A 6 -7.96 20.68 -27.49
N TYR A 7 -8.35 21.52 -26.53
CA TYR A 7 -9.74 21.85 -26.26
C TYR A 7 -10.03 23.28 -26.74
N THR A 8 -11.21 23.48 -27.33
CA THR A 8 -11.70 24.80 -27.74
C THR A 8 -12.95 25.12 -26.94
N LEU A 9 -12.90 26.19 -26.16
CA LEU A 9 -14.05 26.69 -25.41
C LEU A 9 -14.87 27.60 -26.33
N VAL A 10 -16.14 27.27 -26.51
CA VAL A 10 -17.10 28.14 -27.19
C VAL A 10 -17.85 28.89 -26.10
N VAL A 11 -17.83 30.22 -26.17
CA VAL A 11 -18.43 31.10 -25.16
C VAL A 11 -19.35 32.09 -25.86
N ASP A 12 -20.46 32.45 -25.21
CA ASP A 12 -21.41 33.43 -25.74
C ASP A 12 -20.78 34.82 -25.90
N GLU A 13 -21.26 35.58 -26.87
CA GLU A 13 -20.70 36.88 -27.30
C GLU A 13 -20.63 37.93 -26.17
N HIS A 14 -21.51 37.82 -25.17
CA HIS A 14 -21.59 38.77 -24.07
C HIS A 14 -20.93 38.28 -22.78
N THR A 15 -20.29 37.11 -22.80
CA THR A 15 -19.62 36.56 -21.62
C THR A 15 -18.23 37.16 -21.48
N GLN A 16 -17.96 37.77 -20.34
CA GLN A 16 -16.63 38.24 -19.98
C GLN A 16 -15.89 37.14 -19.22
N LEU A 17 -14.75 36.72 -19.76
CA LEU A 17 -13.87 35.75 -19.12
C LEU A 17 -12.78 36.48 -18.35
N GLU A 18 -12.49 36.01 -17.14
CA GLU A 18 -11.39 36.50 -16.32
C GLU A 18 -10.44 35.36 -15.99
N LEU A 19 -9.14 35.61 -16.18
CA LEU A 19 -8.08 34.68 -15.79
C LEU A 19 -7.80 34.85 -14.30
N VAL A 20 -8.34 33.94 -13.49
CA VAL A 20 -8.05 33.91 -12.06
C VAL A 20 -6.80 33.08 -11.77
N SER A 21 -5.94 33.60 -10.89
CA SER A 21 -4.75 32.88 -10.43
C SER A 21 -5.14 31.70 -9.53
N LEU A 22 -4.77 30.48 -9.92
CA LEU A 22 -5.03 29.23 -9.20
C LEU A 22 -4.19 29.04 -7.92
N ARG A 23 -3.77 30.13 -7.27
CA ARG A 23 -2.74 30.14 -6.22
C ARG A 23 -3.30 29.83 -4.82
N ARG A 24 -4.59 29.52 -4.68
CA ARG A 24 -5.27 29.42 -3.36
C ARG A 24 -5.66 28.01 -2.92
N CYS A 25 -5.51 26.99 -3.77
CA CYS A 25 -6.00 25.65 -3.47
C CYS A 25 -5.02 24.76 -2.69
N THR A 26 -3.78 25.21 -2.43
CA THR A 26 -2.75 24.40 -1.75
C THR A 26 -2.58 24.73 -0.27
N SER A 27 -3.37 25.66 0.30
CA SER A 27 -3.14 26.21 1.64
C SER A 27 -3.98 25.57 2.78
N VAL A 28 -4.93 24.67 2.49
CA VAL A 28 -5.91 24.21 3.51
C VAL A 28 -5.56 22.85 4.11
N LEU A 29 -4.39 22.28 3.81
CA LEU A 29 -3.94 21.01 4.41
C LEU A 29 -2.87 21.20 5.49
N SER A 30 -2.67 22.42 5.99
CA SER A 30 -1.68 22.69 7.04
C SER A 30 -2.35 23.19 8.31
N ASP A 31 -2.31 22.30 9.31
CA ASP A 31 -2.28 22.54 10.76
C ASP A 31 -3.56 23.04 11.45
N ASP A 32 -4.24 22.14 12.17
CA ASP A 32 -4.44 22.28 13.62
C ASP A 32 -5.06 20.99 14.19
N SER A 33 -4.45 20.51 15.26
CA SER A 33 -4.88 19.35 16.04
C SER A 33 -6.04 19.67 16.99
N ASP A 34 -6.75 18.60 17.38
CA ASP A 34 -7.74 18.48 18.47
C ASP A 34 -9.20 18.93 18.20
N ILE A 35 -10.14 18.14 18.76
CA ILE A 35 -11.63 18.25 18.83
C ILE A 35 -12.33 17.28 17.83
N LEU A 36 -13.06 16.20 18.18
CA LEU A 36 -13.68 15.76 19.42
C LEU A 36 -14.00 14.25 19.38
N ARG A 37 -13.87 13.65 20.56
CA ARG A 37 -14.40 12.36 21.02
C ARG A 37 -15.93 12.27 20.92
N ALA A 38 -16.42 11.09 20.50
CA ALA A 38 -17.51 10.29 21.08
C ALA A 38 -18.51 9.73 20.04
N CYS A 39 -18.60 8.40 19.97
CA CYS A 39 -19.86 7.69 20.18
C CYS A 39 -19.55 6.24 20.55
N ASP A 40 -20.01 5.88 21.75
CA ASP A 40 -20.12 4.54 22.32
C ASP A 40 -20.87 3.58 21.39
N ASP A 41 -20.55 2.28 21.46
CA ASP A 41 -21.57 1.25 21.63
C ASP A 41 -20.93 -0.10 22.04
N GLU A 42 -21.17 -0.43 23.30
CA GLU A 42 -20.91 -1.71 23.95
C GLU A 42 -21.96 -2.75 23.53
N VAL A 43 -21.56 -3.95 23.10
CA VAL A 43 -22.42 -5.14 23.27
C VAL A 43 -21.60 -6.41 23.47
N ALA A 44 -21.69 -6.94 24.69
CA ALA A 44 -21.16 -8.21 25.14
C ALA A 44 -22.19 -9.34 24.98
N PHE A 45 -21.78 -10.49 24.41
CA PHE A 45 -22.36 -11.84 24.56
C PHE A 45 -21.24 -12.82 24.11
N GLY A 46 -20.80 -13.88 24.79
CA GLY A 46 -21.34 -14.67 25.90
C GLY A 46 -21.51 -16.13 25.47
N ASP A 47 -20.57 -17.02 25.85
CA ASP A 47 -20.69 -18.50 25.99
C ASP A 47 -20.90 -19.32 24.69
N GLY A 48 -20.46 -20.56 24.47
CA GLY A 48 -19.79 -21.59 25.24
C GLY A 48 -19.83 -22.92 24.45
N LEU A 49 -18.75 -23.70 24.51
CA LEU A 49 -18.65 -25.17 24.43
C LEU A 49 -19.13 -25.96 23.18
N VAL A 50 -18.26 -26.84 22.66
CA VAL A 50 -18.39 -28.33 22.61
C VAL A 50 -17.38 -28.93 21.61
N ALA A 51 -16.45 -29.73 22.13
CA ALA A 51 -15.71 -30.74 21.39
C ALA A 51 -16.54 -32.04 21.31
N PRO A 52 -16.30 -32.93 20.33
CA PRO A 52 -15.58 -34.16 20.71
C PRO A 52 -14.65 -34.75 19.62
N ASP A 53 -13.48 -35.17 20.11
CA ASP A 53 -12.72 -36.40 19.89
C ASP A 53 -12.97 -37.37 18.70
N ALA A 54 -11.84 -37.68 18.04
CA ALA A 54 -11.24 -39.03 17.89
C ALA A 54 -11.25 -39.77 16.52
N ARG A 55 -10.02 -39.92 15.99
CA ARG A 55 -9.32 -41.14 15.48
C ARG A 55 -8.88 -41.16 13.99
N SER A 56 -7.55 -41.38 13.84
CA SER A 56 -6.75 -42.15 12.85
C SER A 56 -7.46 -42.77 11.63
N SER A 57 -6.87 -42.90 10.43
CA SER A 57 -5.47 -43.15 10.04
C SER A 57 -5.24 -42.94 8.53
N SER A 58 -3.95 -42.74 8.18
CA SER A 58 -3.20 -43.28 7.03
C SER A 58 -3.38 -42.73 5.61
N GLU A 59 -2.21 -42.67 4.96
CA GLU A 59 -1.91 -42.79 3.52
C GLU A 59 -1.32 -41.53 2.84
N ASP A 60 0.01 -41.50 2.96
CA ASP A 60 1.02 -40.99 2.03
C ASP A 60 0.55 -40.87 0.57
N SER A 61 0.68 -39.66 0.02
CA SER A 61 1.00 -39.42 -1.40
C SER A 61 1.20 -37.92 -1.61
N SER A 62 2.45 -37.46 -1.53
CA SER A 62 2.91 -36.41 -2.45
C SER A 62 3.12 -37.09 -3.79
N PRO A 63 2.55 -36.60 -4.90
CA PRO A 63 3.36 -35.63 -5.65
C PRO A 63 2.57 -34.64 -6.54
N GLU A 64 3.34 -33.61 -6.92
CA GLU A 64 3.24 -32.79 -8.14
C GLU A 64 2.38 -31.52 -8.12
N ALA A 65 3.05 -30.47 -8.59
CA ALA A 65 2.61 -29.10 -8.67
C ALA A 65 1.48 -28.95 -9.69
N ASP A 66 0.43 -28.23 -9.30
CA ASP A 66 -0.22 -27.32 -10.24
C ASP A 66 -0.93 -26.17 -9.51
N LEU A 67 -1.05 -25.09 -10.26
CA LEU A 67 -1.19 -23.70 -9.88
C LEU A 67 -2.56 -23.37 -9.27
N GLN A 68 -2.59 -22.87 -8.02
CA GLN A 68 -3.43 -21.75 -7.60
C GLN A 68 -2.99 -21.32 -6.19
N PHE A 69 -1.85 -20.64 -6.07
CA PHE A 69 -1.39 -20.15 -4.75
C PHE A 69 -2.32 -19.02 -4.30
N SER A 70 -3.41 -19.37 -3.60
CA SER A 70 -4.22 -18.40 -2.89
C SER A 70 -3.38 -17.88 -1.73
N LYS A 71 -2.67 -16.76 -1.94
CA LYS A 71 -1.95 -16.00 -0.90
C LYS A 71 -2.95 -15.39 0.08
N LYS A 72 -3.68 -16.22 0.83
CA LYS A 72 -4.35 -15.82 2.05
C LYS A 72 -3.54 -16.43 3.19
N PHE A 73 -2.79 -15.58 3.87
CA PHE A 73 -2.16 -15.83 5.18
C PHE A 73 -1.20 -17.03 5.23
N LEU A 74 -0.05 -16.92 4.57
CA LEU A 74 1.07 -17.80 4.91
C LEU A 74 1.69 -17.32 6.23
N ASN A 75 1.36 -18.01 7.33
CA ASN A 75 2.06 -17.85 8.60
C ASN A 75 3.54 -18.22 8.40
N VAL A 76 4.43 -17.24 8.57
CA VAL A 76 5.89 -17.36 8.48
C VAL A 76 6.43 -18.10 9.71
N PHE A 77 6.20 -19.41 9.79
CA PHE A 77 6.79 -20.25 10.85
C PHE A 77 7.45 -21.54 10.35
N VAL A 78 7.65 -21.71 9.04
CA VAL A 78 8.45 -22.82 8.50
C VAL A 78 9.29 -22.34 7.32
N ASN A 79 10.46 -21.78 7.62
CA ASN A 79 11.74 -22.20 7.06
C ASN A 79 12.84 -21.35 7.72
N SER A 80 13.78 -22.00 8.38
CA SER A 80 14.88 -21.39 9.12
C SER A 80 15.69 -20.41 8.25
N THR A 81 15.45 -19.11 8.40
CA THR A 81 16.43 -18.05 8.13
C THR A 81 16.36 -17.10 9.33
N SER A 82 17.48 -17.02 10.04
CA SER A 82 17.88 -16.05 11.05
C SER A 82 16.78 -15.26 11.79
N ARG A 83 16.63 -15.52 13.09
CA ARG A 83 16.02 -14.56 14.02
C ARG A 83 16.74 -13.21 13.91
N SER A 84 15.98 -12.10 13.84
CA SER A 84 16.15 -10.80 14.53
C SER A 84 15.71 -9.67 13.58
N SER A 85 14.60 -8.95 13.77
CA SER A 85 14.34 -8.05 14.91
C SER A 85 12.88 -8.16 15.41
N SER A 86 12.70 -8.79 16.57
CA SER A 86 11.38 -9.24 17.07
C SER A 86 10.77 -8.35 18.15
N THR A 87 10.96 -7.02 18.10
CA THR A 87 10.32 -6.13 19.09
C THR A 87 9.73 -4.81 18.58
N GLU A 88 9.68 -4.51 17.28
CA GLU A 88 9.07 -3.24 16.85
C GLU A 88 8.23 -3.23 15.56
N SER A 89 8.28 -4.26 14.70
CA SER A 89 7.44 -4.30 13.50
C SER A 89 6.21 -5.19 13.67
N PHE A 90 5.23 -4.74 14.47
CA PHE A 90 3.88 -5.31 14.42
C PHE A 90 3.07 -4.54 13.36
N GLY A 91 3.41 -4.73 12.08
CA GLY A 91 2.58 -4.17 10.99
C GLY A 91 3.31 -3.55 9.80
N LEU A 92 4.65 -3.59 9.75
CA LEU A 92 5.38 -3.24 8.54
C LEU A 92 5.78 -4.52 7.80
N PHE A 93 5.51 -4.54 6.50
CA PHE A 93 5.95 -5.62 5.62
C PHE A 93 7.45 -5.45 5.36
N SER A 94 8.24 -6.51 5.50
CA SER A 94 9.62 -6.55 5.01
C SER A 94 9.74 -7.55 3.87
N CYS A 95 10.64 -7.26 2.92
CA CYS A 95 10.96 -8.16 1.82
C CYS A 95 12.46 -8.14 1.54
N VAL A 96 12.98 -9.24 0.98
CA VAL A 96 14.38 -9.31 0.54
C VAL A 96 14.43 -8.93 -0.93
N VAL A 97 15.07 -7.81 -1.23
CA VAL A 97 15.32 -7.32 -2.59
C VAL A 97 16.82 -7.34 -2.83
N ASN A 98 17.27 -8.05 -3.88
CA ASN A 98 18.69 -8.18 -4.22
C ASN A 98 19.58 -8.72 -3.09
N GLY A 99 19.02 -9.52 -2.18
CA GLY A 99 19.74 -10.06 -1.02
C GLY A 99 19.80 -9.13 0.20
N GLU A 100 19.20 -7.95 0.12
CA GLU A 100 19.09 -7.00 1.22
C GLU A 100 17.65 -6.95 1.74
N GLU A 101 17.48 -6.94 3.06
CA GLU A 101 16.18 -6.72 3.68
C GLU A 101 15.76 -5.26 3.52
N ARG A 102 14.53 -5.05 3.03
CA ARG A 102 13.92 -3.75 2.80
C ARG A 102 12.55 -3.70 3.46
N GLU A 103 12.30 -2.61 4.16
CA GLU A 103 11.03 -2.37 4.85
C GLU A 103 10.06 -1.59 3.97
N GLN A 104 8.77 -1.75 4.24
CA GLN A 104 7.71 -0.97 3.61
C GLN A 104 7.92 0.52 3.91
N THR A 105 7.90 1.34 2.87
CA THR A 105 7.98 2.80 3.02
C THR A 105 6.63 3.45 2.78
N HIS A 106 5.76 2.85 1.98
CA HIS A 106 4.46 3.42 1.62
C HIS A 106 3.35 2.36 1.63
N ARG A 107 2.12 2.83 1.72
CA ARG A 107 0.90 2.02 1.54
C ARG A 107 0.03 2.66 0.47
N ALA A 108 -0.43 1.85 -0.49
CA ALA A 108 -1.32 2.35 -1.53
C ALA A 108 -2.68 2.76 -0.94
N VAL A 109 -3.19 3.91 -1.34
CA VAL A 109 -4.49 4.44 -0.90
C VAL A 109 -5.58 4.29 -1.98
N PHE A 110 -5.17 4.09 -3.24
CA PHE A 110 -6.08 3.90 -4.36
C PHE A 110 -5.60 2.76 -5.26
N ARG A 111 -6.57 2.10 -5.91
CA ARG A 111 -6.27 1.14 -6.98
C ARG A 111 -5.73 1.87 -8.21
N PHE A 112 -4.63 1.40 -8.78
CA PHE A 112 -4.05 1.90 -10.01
C PHE A 112 -3.95 0.76 -11.04
N ILE A 113 -4.55 0.97 -12.22
CA ILE A 113 -4.56 -0.01 -13.31
C ILE A 113 -3.57 0.49 -14.39
N PRO A 114 -2.48 -0.24 -14.64
CA PRO A 114 -1.48 0.14 -15.63
C PRO A 114 -2.07 0.31 -17.04
N ARG A 115 -1.62 1.36 -17.72
CA ARG A 115 -1.87 1.69 -19.13
C ARG A 115 -0.61 1.60 -19.98
N HIS A 116 0.55 1.65 -19.34
CA HIS A 116 1.87 1.53 -19.96
C HIS A 116 2.68 0.40 -19.31
N GLU A 117 3.67 -0.15 -20.03
CA GLU A 117 4.44 -1.33 -19.59
C GLU A 117 5.34 -1.04 -18.38
N ASP A 118 5.68 0.23 -18.17
CA ASP A 118 6.49 0.71 -17.06
C ASP A 118 5.66 1.07 -15.82
N GLU A 119 4.34 1.09 -15.91
CA GLU A 119 3.44 1.41 -14.79
C GLU A 119 3.23 0.21 -13.85
N LEU A 120 3.23 0.49 -12.55
CA LEU A 120 3.08 -0.51 -11.49
C LEU A 120 1.61 -0.70 -11.11
N GLU A 121 1.08 -1.93 -11.15
CA GLU A 121 -0.28 -2.20 -10.64
C GLU A 121 -0.33 -2.03 -9.10
N LEU A 122 -1.36 -1.34 -8.62
CA LEU A 122 -1.62 -1.16 -7.19
C LEU A 122 -3.06 -1.55 -6.85
N ASP A 123 -3.21 -2.28 -5.74
CA ASP A 123 -4.47 -2.42 -5.01
C ASP A 123 -4.42 -1.62 -3.70
N VAL A 124 -5.60 -1.24 -3.19
CA VAL A 124 -5.71 -0.49 -1.93
C VAL A 124 -5.07 -1.30 -0.80
N ASP A 125 -4.32 -0.60 0.05
CA ASP A 125 -3.52 -1.13 1.14
C ASP A 125 -2.30 -1.98 0.74
N ASP A 126 -1.92 -1.98 -0.53
CA ASP A 126 -0.70 -2.67 -0.96
C ASP A 126 0.54 -2.10 -0.26
N PRO A 127 1.42 -2.96 0.28
CA PRO A 127 2.70 -2.54 0.80
C PRO A 127 3.68 -2.23 -0.34
N ILE A 128 4.22 -1.02 -0.32
CA ILE A 128 5.10 -0.51 -1.35
C ILE A 128 6.44 -0.13 -0.73
N LEU A 129 7.52 -0.56 -1.38
CA LEU A 129 8.85 0.03 -1.22
C LEU A 129 9.04 1.06 -2.34
N VAL A 130 8.89 2.34 -2.03
CA VAL A 130 9.30 3.43 -2.94
C VAL A 130 10.82 3.48 -2.97
N GLU A 131 11.39 3.33 -4.16
CA GLU A 131 12.84 3.30 -4.41
C GLU A 131 13.35 4.68 -4.86
N LEU A 132 12.55 5.43 -5.62
CA LEU A 132 12.89 6.75 -6.15
C LEU A 132 11.64 7.62 -6.34
N GLU A 133 11.74 8.90 -6.00
CA GLU A 133 10.83 9.95 -6.47
C GLU A 133 11.36 10.50 -7.80
N GLU A 134 10.57 10.33 -8.86
CA GLU A 134 10.87 10.82 -10.19
C GLU A 134 10.29 12.22 -10.42
N ASP A 135 10.51 12.76 -11.62
CA ASP A 135 9.92 14.02 -12.04
C ASP A 135 8.38 13.92 -12.12
N ASP A 136 7.72 15.08 -12.13
CA ASP A 136 6.26 15.20 -12.31
C ASP A 136 5.39 14.45 -11.29
N TYR A 137 5.87 14.26 -10.06
CA TYR A 137 5.16 13.59 -8.95
C TYR A 137 4.85 12.12 -9.23
N TRP A 138 5.82 11.40 -9.79
CA TRP A 138 5.77 9.95 -9.94
C TRP A 138 6.73 9.28 -8.96
N TYR A 139 6.32 8.12 -8.44
CA TYR A 139 7.21 7.23 -7.70
C TYR A 139 7.59 6.04 -8.57
N ARG A 140 8.86 5.65 -8.51
CA ARG A 140 9.31 4.31 -8.88
C ARG A 140 9.36 3.46 -7.62
N GLY A 141 8.68 2.32 -7.64
CA GLY A 141 8.61 1.46 -6.48
C GLY A 141 8.49 -0.03 -6.80
N TYR A 142 8.49 -0.80 -5.73
CA TYR A 142 8.31 -2.25 -5.71
C TYR A 142 7.07 -2.58 -4.89
N ASN A 143 6.09 -3.22 -5.53
CA ASN A 143 4.88 -3.70 -4.85
C ASN A 143 5.21 -5.03 -4.16
N MET A 144 5.22 -5.05 -2.83
CA MET A 144 5.62 -6.24 -2.07
C MET A 144 4.57 -7.37 -2.13
N ARG A 145 3.31 -7.08 -2.52
CA ARG A 145 2.27 -8.11 -2.74
C ARG A 145 2.54 -8.89 -4.04
N THR A 146 2.73 -8.16 -5.14
CA THR A 146 2.90 -8.75 -6.49
C THR A 146 4.34 -9.17 -6.75
N GLY A 147 5.32 -8.47 -6.18
CA GLY A 147 6.74 -8.62 -6.45
C GLY A 147 7.20 -7.89 -7.72
N GLU A 148 6.42 -6.93 -8.21
CA GLU A 148 6.69 -6.21 -9.46
C GLU A 148 7.28 -4.81 -9.20
N ARG A 149 7.95 -4.27 -10.22
CA ARG A 149 8.52 -2.92 -10.24
C ARG A 149 7.91 -2.09 -11.35
N GLY A 150 7.70 -0.81 -11.07
CA GLY A 150 7.24 0.15 -12.06
C GLY A 150 7.05 1.53 -11.45
N ILE A 151 6.45 2.43 -12.23
CA ILE A 151 6.11 3.78 -11.82
C ILE A 151 4.62 3.93 -11.51
N PHE A 152 4.28 4.82 -10.59
CA PHE A 152 2.90 5.17 -10.28
C PHE A 152 2.81 6.62 -9.77
N PRO A 153 1.65 7.29 -9.87
CA PRO A 153 1.52 8.67 -9.39
C PRO A 153 1.67 8.74 -7.86
N ALA A 154 2.45 9.70 -7.36
CA ALA A 154 2.80 9.81 -5.95
C ALA A 154 1.57 9.89 -5.02
N PHE A 155 0.51 10.57 -5.46
CA PHE A 155 -0.74 10.72 -4.72
C PHE A 155 -1.53 9.41 -4.50
N TYR A 156 -1.11 8.29 -5.11
CA TYR A 156 -1.74 6.98 -4.94
C TYR A 156 -1.20 6.20 -3.74
N ALA A 157 -0.16 6.71 -3.07
CA ALA A 157 0.38 6.10 -1.87
C ALA A 157 0.60 7.12 -0.77
N HIS A 158 0.52 6.66 0.47
CA HIS A 158 0.90 7.43 1.64
C HIS A 158 2.13 6.80 2.29
N GLU A 159 3.06 7.64 2.74
CA GLU A 159 4.22 7.19 3.51
C GLU A 159 3.75 6.52 4.79
N VAL A 160 4.30 5.35 5.09
CA VAL A 160 4.09 4.65 6.35
C VAL A 160 5.37 4.73 7.14
N VAL A 161 5.42 5.71 8.03
CA VAL A 161 6.62 6.04 8.79
C VAL A 161 7.07 4.84 9.63
N GLY A 162 8.26 4.33 9.32
CA GLY A 162 9.14 3.69 10.29
C GLY A 162 10.09 4.77 10.83
N GLN A 163 9.73 5.41 11.94
CA GLN A 163 10.57 6.41 12.59
C GLN A 163 11.83 5.72 13.16
N ALA A 164 12.90 5.66 12.37
CA ALA A 164 14.22 5.27 12.84
C ALA A 164 15.33 5.99 12.06
N ARG A 165 15.22 7.32 11.91
CA ARG A 165 16.34 8.15 11.46
C ARG A 165 16.55 9.44 12.26
N ASP A 166 16.12 9.48 13.52
CA ASP A 166 16.60 10.46 14.49
C ASP A 166 17.65 9.82 15.41
N ALA A 167 18.83 9.58 14.84
CA ALA A 167 20.05 9.28 15.60
C ALA A 167 21.23 10.01 14.97
N ILE A 168 21.17 11.35 14.94
CA ILE A 168 22.34 12.18 14.67
C ILE A 168 22.23 13.45 15.51
N GLY A 169 23.07 13.56 16.55
CA GLY A 169 23.30 14.79 17.31
C GLY A 169 23.66 14.59 18.75
#